data_AF-R8Y2J1-F1
#
_entry.id   AF-R8Y2J1-F1
#
_cell.length_a   1.000
_cell.length_b   1.000
_cell.length_c   1.000
_cell.angle_alpha   90.00
_cell.angle_beta   90.00
_cell.angle_gamma   90.00
#
_symmetry.space_group_name_H-M   'P 1'
#
loop_
_entity.id
_entity.type
_entity.pdbx_description
1 polymer ?
#
loop_
_entity_poly.entity_id
_entity_poly.type
_entity_poly.pdbx_seq_one_letter_code
_entity_poly.pdbx_strand_id
1 'polypeptide(L)'
;MMNGNQKSHTREIHGRTKCPCESGRTYAQCCKQTDLKWCVSDNGMVLKKIPLTDEAIKLLQQAEEHFFQVFERKPHKNDPVFLAKYLLSDVDMQREMVRSMEEAKIAPEFIYAYQKTDGLLLTEENEKLATGKDLEDWNNAIDEYFSGVSKKLSKLEILFQSFTEEVFACIICIGYILENEILRSAIKEKSSSKFFTVDDYVLLHVTQTANALRAIDVLLNERMSSNSLPLIRHIYENYIHIVFAVNCPDQLINLIDVPIGLSQGLYVYAKNNKGGEDKRVIIRKSDGKKFKGYISNYSMLNSSRYQEDTLLFDSLYNFYQIIHTHH
;
A
#
# COMPACT_ATOMS: atom_id res chain seq x y z
N MET A 1 -1.48 45.12 -16.43
CA MET A 1 -2.80 45.40 -17.05
C MET A 1 -3.03 44.40 -18.15
N MET A 2 -3.97 43.46 -17.97
CA MET A 2 -4.74 42.86 -19.06
C MET A 2 -5.87 41.99 -18.49
N ASN A 3 -7.09 42.42 -18.80
CA ASN A 3 -8.34 41.68 -19.00
C ASN A 3 -8.92 40.82 -17.87
N GLY A 4 -9.82 41.47 -17.13
CA GLY A 4 -11.24 41.23 -17.34
C GLY A 4 -11.76 39.89 -16.83
N ASN A 5 -12.30 39.93 -15.62
CA ASN A 5 -13.13 38.90 -15.02
C ASN A 5 -14.40 38.69 -15.89
N GLN A 6 -14.29 37.91 -16.98
CA GLN A 6 -15.45 37.50 -17.79
C GLN A 6 -16.28 36.54 -16.94
N LYS A 7 -17.31 37.07 -16.28
CA LYS A 7 -18.39 36.25 -15.71
C LYS A 7 -19.02 35.49 -16.88
N SER A 8 -18.75 34.20 -17.01
CA SER A 8 -19.49 33.35 -17.94
C SER A 8 -20.95 33.37 -17.51
N HIS A 9 -21.85 33.79 -18.39
CA HIS A 9 -23.26 33.75 -18.08
C HIS A 9 -23.70 32.29 -18.11
N THR A 10 -24.38 31.86 -17.04
CA THR A 10 -24.98 30.53 -16.96
C THR A 10 -26.48 30.71 -16.92
N ARG A 11 -27.20 29.92 -17.71
CA ARG A 11 -28.68 29.94 -17.76
C ARG A 11 -29.21 28.59 -17.33
N GLU A 12 -30.24 28.58 -16.50
CA GLU A 12 -30.89 27.33 -16.09
C GLU A 12 -31.53 26.63 -17.31
N ILE A 13 -31.44 25.30 -17.34
CA ILE A 13 -32.01 24.52 -18.44
C ILE A 13 -33.54 24.63 -18.45
N HIS A 14 -34.13 24.58 -19.66
CA HIS A 14 -35.58 24.67 -19.80
C HIS A 14 -36.28 23.42 -19.25
N GLY A 15 -37.43 23.61 -18.59
CA GLY A 15 -38.13 22.52 -17.87
C GLY A 15 -38.60 21.35 -18.74
N ARG A 16 -38.87 21.59 -20.04
CA ARG A 16 -39.29 20.53 -20.99
C ARG A 16 -38.13 19.70 -21.53
N THR A 17 -36.89 20.12 -21.32
CA THR A 17 -35.71 19.37 -21.74
C THR A 17 -35.60 18.09 -20.91
N LYS A 18 -35.02 17.02 -21.49
CA LYS A 18 -34.67 15.81 -20.73
C LYS A 18 -33.71 16.18 -19.59
N CYS A 19 -33.90 15.58 -18.43
CA CYS A 19 -33.08 15.88 -17.27
C CYS A 19 -31.64 15.35 -17.48
N PRO A 20 -30.59 16.17 -17.23
CA PRO A 20 -29.20 15.74 -17.43
C PRO A 20 -28.71 14.65 -16.48
N CYS A 21 -29.50 14.28 -15.46
CA CYS A 21 -29.18 13.19 -14.54
C CYS A 21 -29.51 11.81 -15.10
N GLU A 22 -29.91 11.70 -16.37
CA GLU A 22 -30.17 10.42 -17.05
C GLU A 22 -31.33 9.57 -16.51
N SER A 23 -32.11 10.07 -15.54
CA SER A 23 -33.36 9.44 -15.04
C SER A 23 -34.46 9.20 -16.11
N GLY A 24 -34.25 9.58 -17.37
CA GLY A 24 -35.24 9.49 -18.45
C GLY A 24 -36.41 10.49 -18.39
N ARG A 25 -36.59 11.18 -17.26
CA ARG A 25 -37.66 12.18 -17.02
C ARG A 25 -37.31 13.56 -17.60
N THR A 26 -38.31 14.45 -17.71
CA THR A 26 -38.05 15.87 -18.05
C THR A 26 -37.48 16.61 -16.83
N TYR A 27 -36.69 17.67 -17.05
CA TYR A 27 -36.09 18.44 -15.95
C TYR A 27 -37.14 18.96 -14.97
N ALA A 28 -38.27 19.47 -15.47
CA ALA A 28 -39.40 19.95 -14.64
C ALA A 28 -40.01 18.87 -13.73
N GLN A 29 -39.96 17.60 -14.16
CA GLN A 29 -40.48 16.45 -13.43
C GLN A 29 -39.40 15.69 -12.64
N CYS A 30 -38.17 16.21 -12.60
CA CYS A 30 -37.03 15.59 -11.94
C CYS A 30 -36.27 16.66 -11.12
N CYS A 31 -35.01 16.96 -11.46
CA CYS A 31 -34.13 17.81 -10.66
C CYS A 31 -34.54 19.29 -10.57
N LYS A 32 -35.61 19.75 -11.24
CA LYS A 32 -36.05 21.14 -11.08
C LYS A 32 -36.64 21.41 -9.69
N GLN A 33 -37.22 20.38 -9.07
CA GLN A 33 -37.87 20.46 -7.76
C GLN A 33 -36.89 20.36 -6.59
N THR A 34 -35.64 19.97 -6.87
CA THR A 34 -34.57 19.85 -5.88
C THR A 34 -33.85 21.19 -5.72
N ASP A 35 -33.05 21.34 -4.67
CA ASP A 35 -32.26 22.57 -4.45
C ASP A 35 -31.05 22.66 -5.41
N LEU A 36 -30.73 21.54 -6.04
CA LEU A 36 -29.84 21.45 -7.18
C LEU A 36 -30.41 22.18 -8.42
N LYS A 37 -29.57 22.89 -9.17
CA LYS A 37 -29.95 23.44 -10.48
C LYS A 37 -29.00 23.00 -11.57
N TRP A 38 -29.56 22.64 -12.73
CA TRP A 38 -28.81 22.38 -13.94
C TRP A 38 -28.75 23.64 -14.80
N CYS A 39 -27.55 24.03 -15.22
CA CYS A 39 -27.34 25.21 -16.04
C CYS A 39 -26.56 24.87 -17.31
N VAL A 40 -26.71 25.70 -18.35
CA VAL A 40 -25.83 25.69 -19.53
C VAL A 40 -24.99 26.96 -19.52
N SER A 41 -23.68 26.82 -19.71
CA SER A 41 -22.76 27.95 -19.92
C SER A 41 -22.76 28.42 -21.38
N ASP A 42 -22.19 29.60 -21.64
CA ASP A 42 -22.15 30.20 -22.98
C ASP A 42 -21.49 29.31 -24.05
N ASN A 43 -20.61 28.38 -23.65
CA ASN A 43 -19.96 27.40 -24.53
C ASN A 43 -20.76 26.08 -24.70
N GLY A 44 -21.99 26.00 -24.19
CA GLY A 44 -22.86 24.83 -24.32
C GLY A 44 -22.60 23.71 -23.31
N MET A 45 -21.66 23.86 -22.38
CA MET A 45 -21.42 22.85 -21.33
C MET A 45 -22.57 22.84 -20.32
N VAL A 46 -23.06 21.64 -19.97
CA VAL A 46 -24.05 21.45 -18.91
C VAL A 46 -23.31 21.38 -17.57
N LEU A 47 -23.73 22.21 -16.62
CA LEU A 47 -23.12 22.37 -15.32
C LEU A 47 -24.16 22.08 -14.22
N LYS A 48 -23.70 21.40 -13.16
CA LYS A 48 -24.46 21.14 -11.93
C LYS A 48 -24.13 22.25 -10.92
N LYS A 49 -25.14 22.98 -10.45
CA LYS A 49 -24.98 24.04 -9.43
C LYS A 49 -25.63 23.60 -8.13
N ILE A 50 -24.83 23.60 -7.07
CA ILE A 50 -25.21 23.16 -5.73
C ILE A 50 -25.03 24.34 -4.76
N PRO A 51 -26.02 24.65 -3.91
CA PRO A 51 -25.83 25.63 -2.83
C PRO A 51 -24.80 25.09 -1.82
N LEU A 52 -23.87 25.94 -1.40
CA LEU A 52 -22.94 25.61 -0.32
C LEU A 52 -23.52 26.05 1.01
N THR A 53 -23.39 25.20 2.03
CA THR A 53 -23.69 25.54 3.42
C THR A 53 -22.54 26.37 4.02
N ASP A 54 -22.81 27.08 5.12
CA ASP A 54 -21.77 27.83 5.84
C ASP A 54 -20.65 26.91 6.35
N GLU A 55 -20.98 25.67 6.71
CA GLU A 55 -20.01 24.66 7.10
C GLU A 55 -19.11 24.26 5.92
N ALA A 56 -19.68 24.01 4.74
CA ALA A 56 -18.89 23.72 3.54
C ALA A 56 -17.96 24.88 3.17
N ILE A 57 -18.40 26.12 3.33
CA ILE A 57 -17.55 27.31 3.11
C ILE A 57 -16.37 27.33 4.07
N LYS A 58 -16.58 27.04 5.37
CA LYS A 58 -15.50 26.95 6.35
C LYS A 58 -14.49 25.85 6.01
N LEU A 59 -14.97 24.67 5.58
CA LEU A 59 -14.11 23.58 5.14
C LEU A 59 -13.25 23.96 3.93
N LEU A 60 -13.82 24.69 2.96
CA LEU A 60 -13.07 25.19 1.81
C LEU A 60 -12.01 26.23 2.21
N GLN A 61 -12.29 27.06 3.21
CA GLN A 61 -11.30 28.00 3.76
C GLN A 61 -10.14 27.26 4.44
N GLN A 62 -10.44 26.23 5.24
CA GLN A 62 -9.42 25.37 5.84
C GLN A 62 -8.57 24.65 4.78
N ALA A 63 -9.19 24.21 3.68
CA ALA A 63 -8.48 23.61 2.56
C ALA A 63 -7.52 24.60 1.87
N GLU A 64 -7.92 25.88 1.72
CA GLU A 64 -7.05 26.95 1.21
C GLU A 64 -5.87 27.22 2.15
N GLU A 65 -6.10 27.24 3.47
CA GLU A 65 -5.05 27.38 4.48
C GLU A 65 -4.05 26.21 4.42
N HIS A 66 -4.55 24.98 4.34
CA HIS A 66 -3.71 23.79 4.20
C HIS A 66 -2.89 23.83 2.90
N PHE A 67 -3.48 24.27 1.79
CA PHE A 67 -2.75 24.48 0.54
C PHE A 67 -1.61 25.49 0.72
N PHE A 68 -1.88 26.61 1.37
CA PHE A 68 -0.87 27.63 1.65
C PHE A 68 0.26 27.09 2.54
N GLN A 69 -0.05 26.28 3.56
CA GLN A 69 0.96 25.68 4.43
C GLN A 69 1.92 24.76 3.67
N VAL A 70 1.43 24.02 2.67
CA VAL A 70 2.25 23.08 1.90
C VAL A 70 3.06 23.77 0.80
N PHE A 71 2.46 24.75 0.11
CA PHE A 71 3.05 25.35 -1.09
C PHE A 71 3.53 26.80 -0.92
N GLU A 72 3.31 27.40 0.26
CA GLU A 72 3.66 28.79 0.60
C GLU A 72 3.09 29.84 -0.39
N ARG A 73 2.00 29.48 -1.08
CA ARG A 73 1.29 30.35 -2.04
C ARG A 73 -0.19 30.05 -2.03
N LYS A 74 -0.99 31.00 -2.55
CA LYS A 74 -2.42 30.77 -2.78
C LYS A 74 -2.66 29.82 -3.95
N PRO A 75 -3.75 29.04 -3.93
CA PRO A 75 -4.14 28.20 -5.05
C PRO A 75 -4.56 29.03 -6.28
N HIS A 76 -4.24 28.52 -7.46
CA HIS A 76 -4.68 29.01 -8.76
C HIS A 76 -5.85 28.16 -9.28
N LYS A 77 -6.45 28.57 -10.40
CA LYS A 77 -7.67 27.96 -10.96
C LYS A 77 -7.59 26.44 -11.18
N ASN A 78 -6.41 25.91 -11.48
CA ASN A 78 -6.20 24.49 -11.80
C ASN A 78 -5.57 23.72 -10.63
N ASP A 79 -5.31 24.38 -9.49
CA ASP A 79 -4.79 23.70 -8.32
C ASP A 79 -5.90 22.86 -7.65
N PRO A 80 -5.53 21.72 -7.04
CA PRO A 80 -6.47 20.89 -6.29
C PRO A 80 -6.97 21.62 -5.04
N VAL A 81 -8.28 21.49 -4.77
CA VAL A 81 -8.90 22.05 -3.56
C VAL A 81 -8.47 21.25 -2.33
N PHE A 82 -8.58 19.92 -2.38
CA PHE A 82 -8.21 19.03 -1.26
C PHE A 82 -6.93 18.26 -1.60
N LEU A 83 -5.89 18.45 -0.78
CA LEU A 83 -4.61 17.76 -0.94
C LEU A 83 -4.63 16.30 -0.47
N ALA A 84 -5.63 15.93 0.34
CA ALA A 84 -5.80 14.56 0.84
C ALA A 84 -5.88 13.51 -0.29
N LYS A 85 -6.31 13.91 -1.49
CA LYS A 85 -6.34 13.04 -2.68
C LYS A 85 -4.98 12.46 -3.11
N TYR A 86 -3.88 13.03 -2.60
CA TYR A 86 -2.52 12.51 -2.85
C TYR A 86 -2.02 11.60 -1.73
N LEU A 87 -2.74 11.57 -0.60
CA LEU A 87 -2.40 10.75 0.57
C LEU A 87 -3.21 9.46 0.61
N LEU A 88 -4.47 9.52 0.15
CA LEU A 88 -5.41 8.41 0.14
C LEU A 88 -5.93 8.20 -1.27
N SER A 89 -6.01 6.95 -1.71
CA SER A 89 -6.75 6.60 -2.93
C SER A 89 -8.25 6.67 -2.67
N ASP A 90 -9.07 6.73 -3.72
CA ASP A 90 -10.54 6.71 -3.59
C ASP A 90 -11.02 5.44 -2.87
N VAL A 91 -10.32 4.31 -3.08
CA VAL A 91 -10.59 3.04 -2.42
C VAL A 91 -10.28 3.11 -0.91
N ASP A 92 -9.23 3.83 -0.51
CA ASP A 92 -8.88 4.01 0.90
C ASP A 92 -9.90 4.90 1.60
N MET A 93 -10.32 6.00 0.96
CA MET A 93 -11.36 6.87 1.48
C MET A 93 -12.69 6.13 1.67
N GLN A 94 -13.08 5.27 0.71
CA GLN A 94 -14.28 4.45 0.83
C GLN A 94 -14.18 3.43 1.98
N ARG A 95 -13.01 2.79 2.18
CA ARG A 95 -12.79 1.85 3.29
C ARG A 95 -12.93 2.54 4.64
N GLU A 96 -12.26 3.67 4.83
CA GLU A 96 -12.32 4.41 6.09
C GLU A 96 -13.73 4.94 6.38
N MET A 97 -14.46 5.33 5.33
CA MET A 97 -15.87 5.70 5.48
C MET A 97 -16.72 4.50 5.92
N VAL A 98 -16.59 3.34 5.27
CA VAL A 98 -17.32 2.11 5.64
C VAL A 98 -17.03 1.73 7.09
N ARG A 99 -15.76 1.74 7.49
CA ARG A 99 -15.36 1.47 8.88
C ARG A 99 -16.00 2.47 9.84
N SER A 100 -16.00 3.75 9.51
CA SER A 100 -16.66 4.80 10.32
C SER A 100 -18.17 4.56 10.42
N MET A 101 -18.81 4.10 9.35
CA MET A 101 -20.24 3.73 9.34
C MET A 101 -20.52 2.50 10.22
N GLU A 102 -19.67 1.48 10.17
CA GLU A 102 -19.75 0.28 11.02
C GLU A 102 -19.58 0.64 12.50
N GLU A 103 -18.56 1.44 12.83
CA GLU A 103 -18.31 1.93 14.19
C GLU A 103 -19.47 2.79 14.71
N ALA A 104 -20.08 3.59 13.82
CA ALA A 104 -21.29 4.36 14.10
C ALA A 104 -22.59 3.53 14.13
N LYS A 105 -22.51 2.21 13.86
CA LYS A 105 -23.64 1.28 13.83
C LYS A 105 -24.73 1.68 12.83
N ILE A 106 -24.33 2.24 11.69
CA ILE A 106 -25.23 2.48 10.57
C ILE A 106 -25.77 1.13 10.07
N ALA A 107 -27.02 1.12 9.61
CA ALA A 107 -27.67 -0.10 9.14
C ALA A 107 -26.92 -0.70 7.93
N PRO A 108 -26.69 -2.03 7.88
CA PRO A 108 -25.89 -2.67 6.84
C PRO A 108 -26.37 -2.41 5.40
N GLU A 109 -27.67 -2.25 5.19
CA GLU A 109 -28.27 -1.93 3.89
C GLU A 109 -27.80 -0.56 3.36
N PHE A 110 -27.55 0.41 4.24
CA PHE A 110 -27.05 1.72 3.84
C PHE A 110 -25.54 1.71 3.59
N ILE A 111 -24.78 0.89 4.33
CA ILE A 111 -23.36 0.64 4.04
C ILE A 111 -23.23 -0.01 2.66
N TYR A 112 -24.08 -1.00 2.37
CA TYR A 112 -24.14 -1.63 1.05
C TYR A 112 -24.49 -0.65 -0.05
N ALA A 113 -25.52 0.20 0.15
CA ALA A 113 -25.91 1.21 -0.81
C ALA A 113 -24.78 2.21 -1.10
N TYR A 114 -24.09 2.71 -0.06
CA TYR A 114 -22.92 3.58 -0.18
C TYR A 114 -21.83 2.94 -1.05
N GLN A 115 -21.47 1.68 -0.78
CA GLN A 115 -20.47 0.95 -1.54
C GLN A 115 -20.89 0.71 -3.00
N LYS A 116 -22.17 0.38 -3.23
CA LYS A 116 -22.69 0.07 -4.57
C LYS A 116 -22.77 1.29 -5.49
N THR A 117 -23.10 2.43 -4.90
CA THR A 117 -23.28 3.73 -5.56
C THR A 117 -21.99 4.56 -5.63
N ASP A 118 -20.84 3.94 -5.35
CA ASP A 118 -19.52 4.57 -5.42
C ASP A 118 -19.38 5.81 -4.53
N GLY A 119 -19.99 5.78 -3.34
CA GLY A 119 -19.81 6.79 -2.31
C GLY A 119 -20.95 7.79 -2.13
N LEU A 120 -22.10 7.59 -2.79
CA LEU A 120 -23.31 8.37 -2.47
C LEU A 120 -23.75 8.01 -1.05
N LEU A 121 -23.99 9.03 -0.22
CA LEU A 121 -24.55 8.87 1.13
C LEU A 121 -25.75 9.79 1.27
N LEU A 122 -26.95 9.24 1.32
CA LEU A 122 -28.17 10.02 1.49
C LEU A 122 -28.54 10.17 2.97
N THR A 123 -28.84 11.41 3.35
CA THR A 123 -29.33 11.80 4.68
C THR A 123 -30.53 12.72 4.51
N GLU A 124 -31.32 12.89 5.57
CA GLU A 124 -32.47 13.81 5.57
C GLU A 124 -32.07 15.25 5.18
N GLU A 125 -30.84 15.64 5.51
CA GLU A 125 -30.31 16.98 5.22
C GLU A 125 -29.91 17.17 3.76
N ASN A 126 -29.44 16.12 3.08
CA ASN A 126 -28.89 16.22 1.73
C ASN A 126 -29.77 15.60 0.63
N GLU A 127 -30.87 14.92 0.98
CA GLU A 127 -31.79 14.29 0.03
C GLU A 127 -32.30 15.30 -1.02
N LYS A 128 -32.54 16.55 -0.61
CA LYS A 128 -32.96 17.65 -1.49
C LYS A 128 -31.91 18.08 -2.51
N LEU A 129 -30.68 17.59 -2.41
CA LEU A 129 -29.59 17.83 -3.36
C LEU A 129 -29.36 16.64 -4.30
N ALA A 130 -29.95 15.49 -3.99
CA ALA A 130 -29.86 14.29 -4.81
C ALA A 130 -30.60 14.46 -6.13
N THR A 131 -30.05 13.92 -7.22
CA THR A 131 -30.76 13.83 -8.49
C THR A 131 -31.79 12.70 -8.43
N GLY A 132 -32.76 12.70 -9.34
CA GLY A 132 -33.71 11.59 -9.44
C GLY A 132 -33.04 10.25 -9.72
N LYS A 133 -31.87 10.25 -10.37
CA LYS A 133 -31.07 9.04 -10.63
C LYS A 133 -30.32 8.58 -9.38
N ASP A 134 -29.74 9.51 -8.62
CA ASP A 134 -29.09 9.21 -7.33
C ASP A 134 -30.08 8.49 -6.38
N LEU A 135 -31.32 9.01 -6.28
CA LEU A 135 -32.38 8.39 -5.48
C LEU A 135 -32.78 7.01 -5.99
N GLU A 136 -32.87 6.84 -7.31
CA GLU A 136 -33.21 5.55 -7.92
C GLU A 136 -32.11 4.51 -7.65
N ASP A 137 -30.83 4.87 -7.86
CA ASP A 137 -29.70 3.97 -7.65
C ASP A 137 -29.52 3.58 -6.18
N TRP A 138 -29.72 4.53 -5.27
CA TRP A 138 -29.69 4.27 -3.83
C TRP A 138 -30.79 3.28 -3.40
N ASN A 139 -32.03 3.52 -3.81
CA ASN A 139 -33.16 2.64 -3.46
C ASN A 139 -32.99 1.25 -4.09
N ASN A 140 -32.56 1.18 -5.36
CA ASN A 140 -32.29 -0.09 -6.02
C ASN A 140 -31.19 -0.90 -5.30
N ALA A 141 -30.16 -0.24 -4.77
CA ALA A 141 -29.12 -0.93 -4.01
C ALA A 141 -29.63 -1.49 -2.67
N ILE A 142 -30.53 -0.78 -2.00
CA ILE A 142 -31.19 -1.28 -0.78
C ILE A 142 -32.10 -2.47 -1.10
N ASP A 143 -32.90 -2.38 -2.17
CA ASP A 143 -33.74 -3.49 -2.62
C ASP A 143 -32.89 -4.71 -3.02
N GLU A 144 -31.76 -4.50 -3.69
CA GLU A 144 -30.78 -5.54 -4.02
C GLU A 144 -30.26 -6.23 -2.75
N TYR A 145 -29.92 -5.48 -1.70
CA TYR A 145 -29.46 -6.04 -0.42
C TYR A 145 -30.50 -6.99 0.19
N PHE A 146 -31.77 -6.60 0.25
CA PHE A 146 -32.84 -7.43 0.82
C PHE A 146 -33.28 -8.58 -0.11
N SER A 147 -33.01 -8.50 -1.41
CA SER A 147 -33.32 -9.58 -2.37
C SER A 147 -32.48 -10.85 -2.18
N GLY A 148 -31.45 -10.82 -1.32
CA GLY A 148 -30.71 -12.01 -0.89
C GLY A 148 -29.73 -12.55 -1.94
N VAL A 149 -29.34 -11.74 -2.94
CA VAL A 149 -28.27 -12.10 -3.88
C VAL A 149 -26.93 -12.04 -3.14
N SER A 150 -26.59 -13.12 -2.42
CA SER A 150 -25.29 -13.26 -1.77
C SER A 150 -24.21 -13.16 -2.84
N LYS A 151 -23.34 -12.15 -2.76
CA LYS A 151 -22.19 -12.01 -3.63
C LYS A 151 -21.31 -13.26 -3.44
N LYS A 152 -21.34 -14.17 -4.41
CA LYS A 152 -20.54 -15.39 -4.37
C LYS A 152 -19.08 -14.95 -4.52
N LEU A 153 -18.30 -15.08 -3.45
CA LEU A 153 -16.88 -14.75 -3.49
C LEU A 153 -16.22 -15.53 -4.62
N SER A 154 -15.43 -14.82 -5.42
CA SER A 154 -14.63 -15.42 -6.47
C SER A 154 -13.56 -16.32 -5.87
N LYS A 155 -13.07 -17.28 -6.66
CA LYS A 155 -11.98 -18.17 -6.25
C LYS A 155 -10.70 -17.40 -5.84
N LEU A 156 -10.47 -16.23 -6.45
CA LEU A 156 -9.35 -15.36 -6.11
C LEU A 156 -9.53 -14.71 -4.74
N GLU A 157 -10.73 -14.22 -4.41
CA GLU A 157 -11.01 -13.62 -3.10
C GLU A 157 -10.85 -14.65 -1.97
N ILE A 158 -11.28 -15.89 -2.18
CA ILE A 158 -11.08 -16.98 -1.21
C ILE A 158 -9.57 -17.25 -1.00
N LEU A 159 -8.79 -17.25 -2.08
CA LEU A 159 -7.34 -17.47 -2.00
C LEU A 159 -6.65 -16.32 -1.25
N PHE A 160 -7.03 -15.06 -1.51
CA PHE A 160 -6.49 -13.91 -0.80
C PHE A 160 -6.82 -13.95 0.69
N GLN A 161 -8.04 -14.34 1.04
CA GLN A 161 -8.43 -14.45 2.44
C GLN A 161 -7.64 -15.53 3.18
N SER A 162 -7.47 -16.71 2.57
CA SER A 162 -6.61 -17.78 3.10
C SER A 162 -5.17 -17.33 3.28
N PHE A 163 -4.65 -16.51 2.37
CA PHE A 163 -3.28 -15.99 2.45
C PHE A 163 -3.09 -15.05 3.65
N THR A 164 -4.04 -14.14 3.90
CA THR A 164 -3.97 -13.25 5.08
C THR A 164 -4.00 -14.04 6.38
N GLU A 165 -4.83 -15.08 6.47
CA GLU A 165 -4.87 -15.98 7.64
C GLU A 165 -3.54 -16.72 7.85
N GLU A 166 -2.90 -17.18 6.77
CA GLU A 166 -1.58 -17.82 6.83
C GLU A 166 -0.48 -16.84 7.30
N VAL A 167 -0.47 -15.61 6.80
CA VAL A 167 0.47 -14.56 7.26
C VAL A 167 0.32 -14.33 8.76
N PHE A 168 -0.92 -14.21 9.24
CA PHE A 168 -1.21 -14.03 10.66
C PHE A 168 -0.72 -15.23 11.50
N ALA A 169 -0.98 -16.45 11.05
CA ALA A 169 -0.48 -17.66 11.71
C ALA A 169 1.06 -17.69 11.76
N CYS A 170 1.74 -17.30 10.69
CA CYS A 170 3.20 -17.22 10.65
C CYS A 170 3.76 -16.20 11.65
N ILE A 171 3.12 -15.03 11.78
CA ILE A 171 3.51 -14.01 12.76
C ILE A 171 3.42 -14.57 14.18
N ILE A 172 2.33 -15.28 14.51
CA ILE A 172 2.15 -15.90 15.82
C ILE A 172 3.20 -16.99 16.07
N CYS A 173 3.39 -17.91 15.12
CA CYS A 173 4.36 -19.00 15.25
C CYS A 173 5.78 -18.49 15.46
N ILE A 174 6.21 -17.51 14.66
CA ILE A 174 7.54 -16.92 14.80
C ILE A 174 7.65 -16.11 16.10
N GLY A 175 6.60 -15.38 16.49
CA GLY A 175 6.55 -14.69 17.78
C GLY A 175 6.75 -15.66 18.95
N TYR A 176 6.06 -16.80 18.92
CA TYR A 176 6.19 -17.85 19.92
C TYR A 176 7.60 -18.45 19.96
N ILE A 177 8.21 -18.71 18.79
CA ILE A 177 9.60 -19.16 18.67
C ILE A 177 10.55 -18.13 19.31
N LEU A 178 10.39 -16.85 18.98
CA LEU A 178 11.24 -15.79 19.52
C LEU A 178 11.08 -15.59 21.04
N GLU A 179 9.89 -15.83 21.58
CA GLU A 179 9.63 -15.77 23.02
C GLU A 179 10.17 -16.99 23.78
N ASN A 180 10.09 -18.19 23.20
CA ASN A 180 10.35 -19.46 23.90
C ASN A 180 11.68 -20.13 23.54
N GLU A 181 12.25 -19.92 22.34
CA GLU A 181 13.55 -20.49 21.95
C GLU A 181 14.75 -19.69 22.46
N ILE A 182 14.53 -18.51 23.07
CA ILE A 182 15.53 -17.85 23.92
C ILE A 182 15.55 -18.55 25.30
N LEU A 183 15.73 -19.87 25.31
CA LEU A 183 16.18 -20.56 26.51
C LEU A 183 17.60 -20.08 26.78
N ARG A 184 17.73 -19.16 27.76
CA ARG A 184 18.99 -18.60 28.29
C ARG A 184 20.03 -19.67 28.70
N SER A 185 19.67 -20.95 28.67
CA SER A 185 20.46 -22.13 29.06
C SER A 185 20.92 -23.01 27.88
N ALA A 186 20.56 -22.71 26.62
CA ALA A 186 21.00 -23.51 25.48
C ALA A 186 22.50 -23.27 25.17
N ILE A 187 23.25 -24.36 24.98
CA ILE A 187 24.63 -24.29 24.48
C ILE A 187 24.56 -23.86 23.02
N LYS A 188 24.99 -22.62 22.75
CA LYS A 188 24.99 -22.08 21.38
C LYS A 188 26.06 -22.74 20.52
N GLU A 189 25.71 -23.06 19.29
CA GLU A 189 26.60 -23.61 18.28
C GLU A 189 27.62 -22.56 17.84
N LYS A 190 28.91 -22.90 17.99
CA LYS A 190 30.00 -22.00 17.63
C LYS A 190 30.06 -21.78 16.13
N SER A 191 30.45 -20.58 15.72
CA SER A 191 30.76 -20.27 14.32
C SER A 191 32.21 -19.77 14.18
N SER A 192 32.61 -19.47 12.94
CA SER A 192 33.89 -18.77 12.69
C SER A 192 33.87 -17.27 13.00
N SER A 193 32.71 -16.68 13.25
CA SER A 193 32.56 -15.29 13.65
C SER A 193 32.94 -15.09 15.12
N LYS A 194 33.59 -13.97 15.42
CA LYS A 194 33.84 -13.53 16.80
C LYS A 194 32.64 -12.86 17.46
N PHE A 195 31.67 -12.41 16.66
CA PHE A 195 30.54 -11.62 17.13
C PHE A 195 29.26 -12.45 17.29
N PHE A 196 29.08 -13.47 16.44
CA PHE A 196 27.84 -14.24 16.39
C PHE A 196 28.12 -15.74 16.46
N THR A 197 27.32 -16.45 17.25
CA THR A 197 27.14 -17.90 17.10
C THR A 197 26.23 -18.20 15.90
N VAL A 198 26.09 -19.47 15.52
CA VAL A 198 25.11 -19.86 14.48
C VAL A 198 23.71 -19.46 14.94
N ASP A 199 23.35 -19.75 16.19
CA ASP A 199 22.05 -19.42 16.77
C ASP A 199 21.78 -17.91 16.79
N ASP A 200 22.77 -17.09 17.14
CA ASP A 200 22.60 -15.62 17.13
C ASP A 200 22.28 -15.11 15.72
N TYR A 201 22.92 -15.70 14.71
CA TYR A 201 22.72 -15.30 13.32
C TYR A 201 21.36 -15.75 12.79
N VAL A 202 20.95 -16.98 13.12
CA VAL A 202 19.61 -17.48 12.82
C VAL A 202 18.55 -16.60 13.49
N LEU A 203 18.71 -16.29 14.77
CA LEU A 203 17.78 -15.47 15.54
C LEU A 203 17.62 -14.06 14.95
N LEU A 204 18.72 -13.45 14.48
CA LEU A 204 18.68 -12.18 13.77
C LEU A 204 17.76 -12.25 12.55
N HIS A 205 17.95 -13.27 11.70
CA HIS A 205 17.16 -13.41 10.47
C HIS A 205 15.71 -13.84 10.73
N VAL A 206 15.45 -14.66 11.76
CA VAL A 206 14.07 -14.96 12.20
C VAL A 206 13.36 -13.69 12.69
N THR A 207 14.06 -12.84 13.44
CA THR A 207 13.54 -11.54 13.90
C THR A 207 13.23 -10.60 12.74
N GLN A 208 14.12 -10.53 11.75
CA GLN A 208 13.90 -9.75 10.52
C GLN A 208 12.69 -10.26 9.74
N THR A 209 12.53 -11.58 9.61
CA THR A 209 11.34 -12.20 9.00
C THR A 209 10.06 -11.86 9.76
N ALA A 210 10.07 -11.88 11.09
CA ALA A 210 8.92 -11.49 11.91
C ALA A 210 8.49 -10.04 11.64
N ASN A 211 9.46 -9.13 11.57
CA ASN A 211 9.20 -7.72 11.26
C ASN A 211 8.67 -7.54 9.83
N ALA A 212 9.22 -8.28 8.86
CA ALA A 212 8.76 -8.25 7.48
C ALA A 212 7.32 -8.76 7.35
N LEU A 213 6.97 -9.86 8.02
CA LEU A 213 5.59 -10.39 8.02
C LEU A 213 4.60 -9.40 8.64
N ARG A 214 4.95 -8.76 9.76
CA ARG A 214 4.11 -7.70 10.36
C ARG A 214 3.93 -6.51 9.41
N ALA A 215 4.98 -6.11 8.69
CA ALA A 215 4.88 -5.05 7.69
C ALA A 215 4.01 -5.48 6.49
N ILE A 216 4.11 -6.74 6.04
CA ILE A 216 3.23 -7.28 5.00
C ILE A 216 1.77 -7.25 5.47
N ASP A 217 1.48 -7.69 6.69
CA ASP A 217 0.12 -7.65 7.26
C ASP A 217 -0.47 -6.23 7.23
N VAL A 218 0.29 -5.22 7.68
CA VAL A 218 -0.11 -3.81 7.57
C VAL A 218 -0.37 -3.41 6.11
N LEU A 219 0.54 -3.75 5.19
CA LEU A 219 0.41 -3.37 3.78
C LEU A 219 -0.76 -4.08 3.07
N LEU A 220 -1.09 -5.31 3.47
CA LEU A 220 -2.24 -6.05 2.97
C LEU A 220 -3.54 -5.40 3.46
N ASN A 221 -3.59 -5.01 4.74
CA ASN A 221 -4.75 -4.33 5.33
C ASN A 221 -4.96 -2.93 4.74
N GLU A 222 -3.89 -2.22 4.38
CA GLU A 222 -3.93 -0.92 3.71
C GLU A 222 -4.02 -0.99 2.17
N ARG A 223 -4.24 -2.18 1.59
CA ARG A 223 -4.33 -2.45 0.13
C ARG A 223 -3.14 -1.94 -0.71
N MET A 224 -2.00 -1.66 -0.09
CA MET A 224 -0.71 -1.39 -0.73
C MET A 224 0.03 -2.69 -1.05
N SER A 225 -0.68 -3.70 -1.54
CA SER A 225 -0.17 -5.07 -1.66
C SER A 225 1.00 -5.19 -2.65
N SER A 226 1.11 -4.32 -3.66
CA SER A 226 2.28 -4.26 -4.54
C SER A 226 3.58 -3.95 -3.78
N ASN A 227 3.49 -3.19 -2.68
CA ASN A 227 4.63 -2.84 -1.83
C ASN A 227 5.03 -3.98 -0.87
N SER A 228 4.25 -5.07 -0.80
CA SER A 228 4.60 -6.26 -0.03
C SER A 228 5.64 -7.12 -0.74
N LEU A 229 5.73 -7.05 -2.07
CA LEU A 229 6.62 -7.91 -2.86
C LEU A 229 8.08 -7.83 -2.37
N PRO A 230 8.66 -6.63 -2.07
CA PRO A 230 10.07 -6.55 -1.67
C PRO A 230 10.30 -7.22 -0.32
N LEU A 231 9.27 -7.20 0.53
CA LEU A 231 9.28 -7.85 1.83
C LEU A 231 9.17 -9.38 1.68
N ILE A 232 8.40 -9.88 0.70
CA ILE A 232 8.36 -11.32 0.39
C ILE A 232 9.75 -11.81 -0.03
N ARG A 233 10.43 -11.05 -0.91
CA ARG A 233 11.82 -11.34 -1.28
C ARG A 233 12.73 -11.30 -0.06
N HIS A 234 12.61 -10.29 0.79
CA HIS A 234 13.41 -10.18 2.00
C HIS A 234 13.22 -11.36 2.97
N ILE A 235 11.99 -11.85 3.14
CA ILE A 235 11.69 -13.06 3.93
C ILE A 235 12.43 -14.28 3.36
N TYR A 236 12.39 -14.44 2.04
CA TYR A 236 13.10 -15.53 1.38
C TYR A 236 14.64 -15.41 1.54
N GLU A 237 15.18 -14.20 1.42
CA GLU A 237 16.61 -13.95 1.65
C GLU A 237 17.01 -14.31 3.08
N ASN A 238 16.21 -13.92 4.08
CA ASN A 238 16.42 -14.30 5.48
C ASN A 238 16.42 -15.82 5.67
N TYR A 239 15.50 -16.52 5.02
CA TYR A 239 15.47 -17.98 5.02
C TYR A 239 16.77 -18.58 4.45
N ILE A 240 17.26 -18.10 3.31
CA ILE A 240 18.51 -18.60 2.72
C ILE A 240 19.73 -18.29 3.59
N HIS A 241 19.74 -17.14 4.26
CA HIS A 241 20.76 -16.82 5.25
C HIS A 241 20.76 -17.79 6.44
N ILE A 242 19.57 -18.20 6.92
CA ILE A 242 19.42 -19.22 7.98
C ILE A 242 19.98 -20.56 7.49
N VAL A 243 19.56 -21.02 6.31
CA VAL A 243 20.05 -22.28 5.71
C VAL A 243 21.58 -22.26 5.55
N PHE A 244 22.13 -21.16 5.06
CA PHE A 244 23.57 -21.00 4.88
C PHE A 244 24.33 -21.01 6.21
N ALA A 245 23.82 -20.32 7.25
CA ALA A 245 24.46 -20.29 8.55
C ALA A 245 24.54 -21.68 9.19
N VAL A 246 23.46 -22.46 9.09
CA VAL A 246 23.37 -23.82 9.64
C VAL A 246 24.30 -24.79 8.88
N ASN A 247 24.36 -24.69 7.55
CA ASN A 247 25.13 -25.64 6.74
C ASN A 247 26.59 -25.22 6.51
N CYS A 248 26.92 -23.95 6.70
CA CYS A 248 28.25 -23.38 6.46
C CYS A 248 28.71 -22.45 7.61
N PRO A 249 28.74 -22.92 8.88
CA PRO A 249 29.07 -22.08 10.04
C PRO A 249 30.46 -21.44 9.96
N ASP A 250 31.41 -22.11 9.29
CA ASP A 250 32.77 -21.60 9.06
C ASP A 250 32.82 -20.39 8.11
N GLN A 251 31.75 -20.10 7.38
CA GLN A 251 31.67 -18.97 6.46
C GLN A 251 31.10 -17.70 7.12
N LEU A 252 30.56 -17.76 8.34
CA LEU A 252 29.94 -16.61 9.00
C LEU A 252 30.91 -15.43 9.23
N ILE A 253 32.20 -15.71 9.42
CA ILE A 253 33.25 -14.68 9.45
C ILE A 253 33.21 -13.75 8.21
N ASN A 254 32.87 -14.29 7.02
CA ASN A 254 32.81 -13.50 5.78
C ASN A 254 31.54 -12.64 5.70
N LEU A 255 30.47 -13.02 6.40
CA LEU A 255 29.19 -12.28 6.41
C LEU A 255 29.15 -11.19 7.49
N ILE A 256 29.93 -11.35 8.57
CA ILE A 256 29.82 -10.51 9.77
C ILE A 256 31.14 -9.78 10.05
N ASP A 257 32.18 -10.53 10.44
CA ASP A 257 33.43 -9.96 10.92
C ASP A 257 34.16 -9.17 9.82
N VAL A 258 34.13 -9.68 8.59
CA VAL A 258 34.82 -9.08 7.45
C VAL A 258 34.19 -7.73 7.05
N PRO A 259 32.85 -7.60 6.88
CA PRO A 259 32.20 -6.31 6.68
C PRO A 259 32.43 -5.31 7.81
N ILE A 260 32.36 -5.74 9.09
CA ILE A 260 32.66 -4.90 10.25
C ILE A 260 34.13 -4.44 10.22
N GLY A 261 35.04 -5.35 9.90
CA GLY A 261 36.46 -5.06 9.80
C GLY A 261 36.79 -4.10 8.65
N LEU A 262 36.06 -4.15 7.53
CA LEU A 262 36.18 -3.18 6.44
C LEU A 262 35.71 -1.79 6.89
N SER A 263 34.56 -1.67 7.55
CA SER A 263 34.03 -0.38 8.00
C SER A 263 34.90 0.28 9.07
N GLN A 264 35.59 -0.52 9.89
CA GLN A 264 36.58 -0.07 10.87
C GLN A 264 37.97 0.19 10.28
N GLY A 265 38.19 -0.09 8.99
CA GLY A 265 39.48 0.07 8.32
C GLY A 265 40.55 -0.94 8.75
N LEU A 266 40.17 -2.03 9.41
CA LEU A 266 41.04 -3.15 9.81
C LEU A 266 41.33 -4.10 8.63
N TYR A 267 40.45 -4.09 7.62
CA TYR A 267 40.54 -4.89 6.41
C TYR A 267 40.59 -3.95 5.19
N VAL A 268 41.06 -4.45 4.05
CA VAL A 268 41.09 -3.73 2.76
C VAL A 268 40.74 -4.65 1.61
N TYR A 269 40.21 -4.09 0.53
CA TYR A 269 40.10 -4.83 -0.73
C TYR A 269 41.49 -5.12 -1.29
N ALA A 270 41.66 -6.31 -1.88
CA ALA A 270 42.85 -6.62 -2.65
C ALA A 270 42.94 -5.70 -3.87
N LYS A 271 44.14 -5.57 -4.44
CA LYS A 271 44.31 -4.87 -5.72
C LYS A 271 44.28 -5.86 -6.88
N ASN A 272 43.57 -5.49 -7.94
CA ASN A 272 43.60 -6.18 -9.22
C ASN A 272 44.88 -5.85 -10.00
N ASN A 273 45.10 -6.55 -11.12
CA ASN A 273 46.29 -6.37 -11.97
C ASN A 273 46.43 -4.95 -12.56
N LYS A 274 45.37 -4.14 -12.52
CA LYS A 274 45.33 -2.74 -13.00
C LYS A 274 45.45 -1.73 -11.85
N GLY A 275 45.71 -2.18 -10.62
CA GLY A 275 45.84 -1.34 -9.43
C GLY A 275 44.53 -0.88 -8.79
N GLY A 276 43.38 -1.24 -9.36
CA GLY A 276 42.05 -0.97 -8.79
C GLY A 276 41.64 -2.01 -7.74
N GLU A 277 40.57 -1.74 -6.98
CA GLU A 277 40.08 -2.66 -5.96
C GLU A 277 39.44 -3.92 -6.57
N ASP A 278 39.80 -5.09 -6.04
CA ASP A 278 39.12 -6.36 -6.25
C ASP A 278 38.18 -6.65 -5.08
N LYS A 279 36.89 -6.37 -5.27
CA LYS A 279 35.84 -6.58 -4.25
C LYS A 279 35.58 -8.04 -3.92
N ARG A 280 36.19 -8.99 -4.64
CA ARG A 280 36.03 -10.44 -4.40
C ARG A 280 36.98 -10.94 -3.32
N VAL A 281 38.06 -10.22 -3.05
CA VAL A 281 39.10 -10.64 -2.11
C VAL A 281 39.35 -9.52 -1.11
N ILE A 282 39.16 -9.82 0.16
CA ILE A 282 39.42 -8.89 1.26
C ILE A 282 40.62 -9.39 2.06
N ILE A 283 41.49 -8.49 2.48
CA ILE A 283 42.74 -8.79 3.18
C ILE A 283 42.70 -8.10 4.55
N ARG A 284 42.94 -8.85 5.61
CA ARG A 284 43.12 -8.29 6.96
C ARG A 284 44.51 -7.66 7.08
N LYS A 285 44.60 -6.41 7.53
CA LYS A 285 45.87 -5.67 7.59
C LYS A 285 46.90 -6.25 8.56
N SER A 286 46.44 -6.83 9.67
CA SER A 286 47.33 -7.28 10.76
C SER A 286 48.20 -8.47 10.38
N ASP A 287 47.70 -9.38 9.54
CA ASP A 287 48.37 -10.66 9.22
C ASP A 287 48.30 -11.05 7.74
N GLY A 288 47.69 -10.23 6.89
CA GLY A 288 47.57 -10.50 5.46
C GLY A 288 46.61 -11.64 5.10
N LYS A 289 45.83 -12.17 6.06
CA LYS A 289 44.89 -13.27 5.79
C LYS A 289 43.80 -12.81 4.81
N LYS A 290 43.52 -13.66 3.81
CA LYS A 290 42.53 -13.41 2.76
C LYS A 290 41.17 -14.00 3.11
N PHE A 291 40.12 -13.27 2.75
CA PHE A 291 38.72 -13.61 2.97
C PHE A 291 37.94 -13.41 1.67
N LYS A 292 36.80 -14.10 1.57
CA LYS A 292 35.86 -13.85 0.49
C LYS A 292 35.23 -12.48 0.70
N GLY A 293 35.07 -11.74 -0.40
CA GLY A 293 34.29 -10.52 -0.44
C GLY A 293 32.80 -10.81 -0.36
N TYR A 294 32.05 -10.32 -1.35
CA TYR A 294 30.61 -10.54 -1.42
C TYR A 294 30.25 -12.02 -1.65
N ILE A 295 29.44 -12.58 -0.76
CA ILE A 295 28.76 -13.87 -0.96
C ILE A 295 27.33 -13.54 -1.42
N SER A 296 26.98 -13.92 -2.65
CA SER A 296 25.64 -13.66 -3.18
C SER A 296 24.61 -14.64 -2.61
N ASN A 297 23.35 -14.22 -2.55
CA ASN A 297 22.22 -15.10 -2.19
C ASN A 297 22.20 -16.36 -3.05
N TYR A 298 22.43 -16.23 -4.36
CA TYR A 298 22.56 -17.36 -5.26
C TYR A 298 23.71 -18.32 -4.86
N SER A 299 24.86 -17.79 -4.43
CA SER A 299 25.94 -18.63 -3.92
C SER A 299 25.57 -19.34 -2.62
N MET A 300 24.73 -18.73 -1.78
CA MET A 300 24.23 -19.33 -0.54
C MET A 300 23.26 -20.48 -0.83
N LEU A 301 22.49 -20.43 -1.91
CA LEU A 301 21.58 -21.52 -2.33
C LEU A 301 22.29 -22.86 -2.50
N ASN A 302 23.56 -22.85 -2.90
CA ASN A 302 24.35 -24.08 -3.03
C ASN A 302 24.54 -24.83 -1.69
N SER A 303 24.24 -24.18 -0.57
CA SER A 303 24.23 -24.81 0.76
C SER A 303 22.89 -25.46 1.09
N SER A 304 21.83 -25.18 0.33
CA SER A 304 20.54 -25.85 0.50
C SER A 304 20.55 -27.25 -0.11
N ARG A 305 19.73 -28.11 0.49
CA ARG A 305 19.49 -29.51 0.08
C ARG A 305 18.21 -29.66 -0.74
N TYR A 306 17.40 -28.61 -0.85
CA TYR A 306 16.11 -28.61 -1.52
C TYR A 306 16.21 -27.92 -2.88
N GLN A 307 15.72 -28.56 -3.94
CA GLN A 307 15.72 -27.98 -5.28
C GLN A 307 14.68 -26.88 -5.43
N GLU A 308 13.62 -26.97 -4.62
CA GLU A 308 12.53 -26.01 -4.49
C GLU A 308 13.04 -24.62 -4.12
N ASP A 309 14.11 -24.52 -3.34
CA ASP A 309 14.71 -23.23 -2.98
C ASP A 309 15.21 -22.50 -4.23
N THR A 310 15.88 -23.19 -5.15
CA THR A 310 16.33 -22.59 -6.42
C THR A 310 15.14 -22.16 -7.29
N LEU A 311 14.09 -22.98 -7.37
CA LEU A 311 12.88 -22.64 -8.12
C LEU A 311 12.18 -21.40 -7.56
N LEU A 312 12.12 -21.27 -6.23
CA LEU A 312 11.58 -20.09 -5.56
C LEU A 312 12.44 -18.85 -5.80
N PHE A 313 13.77 -18.98 -5.74
CA PHE A 313 14.69 -17.89 -6.04
C PHE A 313 14.46 -17.37 -7.46
N ASP A 314 14.48 -18.26 -8.45
CA ASP A 314 14.29 -17.88 -9.85
C ASP A 314 12.92 -17.24 -10.07
N SER A 315 11.86 -17.78 -9.47
CA SER A 315 10.51 -17.23 -9.59
C SER A 315 10.41 -15.83 -9.00
N LEU A 316 10.93 -15.62 -7.78
CA LEU A 316 10.90 -14.32 -7.11
C LEU A 316 11.72 -13.29 -7.90
N TYR A 317 12.92 -13.64 -8.33
CA TYR A 317 13.84 -12.68 -8.96
C TYR A 317 13.49 -12.39 -10.43
N ASN A 318 12.91 -13.35 -11.16
CA ASN A 318 12.43 -13.11 -12.53
C ASN A 318 11.17 -12.24 -12.56
N PHE A 319 10.25 -12.43 -11.60
CA PHE A 319 9.05 -11.60 -11.48
C PHE A 319 9.39 -10.11 -11.32
N TYR A 320 10.49 -9.81 -10.60
CA TYR A 320 10.99 -8.44 -10.42
C TYR A 320 11.57 -7.79 -11.67
N GLN A 321 12.22 -8.56 -12.54
CA GLN A 321 12.78 -8.02 -13.79
C GLN A 321 11.67 -7.55 -14.73
N ILE A 322 10.52 -8.24 -14.73
CA ILE A 322 9.37 -7.93 -15.60
C ILE A 322 8.67 -6.63 -15.17
N ILE A 323 8.52 -6.40 -13.86
CA ILE A 323 7.87 -5.19 -13.34
C ILE A 323 8.69 -3.93 -13.61
N HIS A 324 10.03 -4.02 -13.61
CA HIS A 324 10.90 -2.87 -13.90
C HIS A 324 11.02 -2.53 -15.40
N THR A 325 10.60 -3.41 -16.31
CA THR A 325 10.60 -3.15 -17.76
C THR A 325 9.32 -2.50 -18.29
N HIS A 326 8.29 -2.33 -17.46
CA HIS A 326 6.98 -1.80 -17.87
C HIS A 326 6.62 -0.45 -17.21
N HIS A 327 7.60 0.30 -16.72
CA HIS A 327 7.45 1.69 -16.28
C HIS A 327 8.15 2.67 -17.23
#